data_AF-A0A084QU63-F1
#
_entry.id   AF-A0A084QU63-F1
#
_cell.length_a   1.000
_cell.length_b   1.000
_cell.length_c   1.000
_cell.angle_alpha   90.00
_cell.angle_beta   90.00
_cell.angle_gamma   90.00
#
_symmetry.space_group_name_H-M   'P 1'
#
loop_
_entity.id
_entity.type
_entity.pdbx_description
1 polymer ?
#
loop_
_entity_poly.entity_id
_entity_poly.type
_entity_poly.pdbx_seq_one_letter_code
_entity_poly.pdbx_strand_id
1 'polypeptide(L)'
;MASYLGLDPARNYSLFTIPATLVLIVGTHAYATLQTPKSYDNTYPRSFKDNIEKDQTIDLPRKQRAIRAEAASQNGFETLGFYAAAVVAANHARLPVDLLNHATLAYVASRLLYTLSYVQFKPTPANSVLRSSVWWVGIGVTSYLWIKAGQVIIIFLDSTTGIPSIMTTRILLAFLFAAAVAFAAPHARFVEDGIYNHDPSVTAAPTPSIHCDNKICDGKTEWCFYWAGVTSYDQSLGPVPGVTRTALGPCPPATFASYLTAV
;
A
#
# COMPACT_ATOMS: atom_id res chain seq x y z
N MET A 1 22.94 16.43 29.45
CA MET A 1 23.65 15.85 28.29
C MET A 1 23.35 16.75 27.10
N ALA A 2 24.36 17.44 26.55
CA ALA A 2 24.17 18.33 25.41
C ALA A 2 23.90 17.49 24.14
N SER A 3 22.87 17.84 23.39
CA SER A 3 22.61 17.25 22.07
C SER A 3 23.64 17.74 21.07
N TYR A 4 24.25 16.81 20.31
CA TYR A 4 25.21 17.11 19.24
C TYR A 4 24.65 18.00 18.12
N LEU A 5 23.32 18.16 18.05
CA LEU A 5 22.62 18.98 17.05
C LEU A 5 22.10 20.31 17.62
N GLY A 6 22.46 20.67 18.86
CA GLY A 6 21.94 21.86 19.54
C GLY A 6 20.44 21.79 19.89
N LEU A 7 19.84 20.60 19.76
CA LEU A 7 18.43 20.37 20.09
C LEU A 7 18.29 20.12 21.60
N ASP A 8 17.56 20.97 22.30
CA ASP A 8 17.21 20.73 23.70
C ASP A 8 16.24 19.54 23.81
N PRO A 9 16.64 18.38 24.37
CA PRO A 9 15.79 17.20 24.45
C PRO A 9 14.55 17.38 25.33
N ALA A 10 14.51 18.42 26.17
CA ALA A 10 13.34 18.74 26.98
C ALA A 10 12.20 19.37 26.17
N ARG A 11 12.48 19.86 24.95
CA ARG A 11 11.47 20.44 24.06
C ARG A 11 10.83 19.39 23.18
N ASN A 12 9.56 19.59 22.86
CA ASN A 12 8.81 18.69 22.01
C ASN A 12 8.97 19.07 20.53
N TYR A 13 9.63 18.21 19.77
CA TYR A 13 9.83 18.38 18.33
C TYR A 13 8.93 17.47 17.49
N SER A 14 8.13 16.61 18.13
CA SER A 14 7.37 15.56 17.44
C SER A 14 6.45 16.09 16.34
N LEU A 15 5.81 17.24 16.52
CA LEU A 15 4.96 17.85 15.49
C LEU A 15 5.74 18.33 14.26
N PHE A 16 7.00 18.76 14.43
CA PHE A 16 7.84 19.19 13.29
C PHE A 16 8.29 18.02 12.41
N THR A 17 8.24 16.79 12.93
CA THR A 17 8.54 15.61 12.13
C THR A 17 7.49 15.32 11.06
N ILE A 18 6.25 15.83 11.20
CA ILE A 18 5.17 15.67 10.22
C ILE A 18 5.51 16.41 8.91
N PRO A 19 5.74 17.73 8.90
CA PRO A 19 6.17 18.43 7.68
C PRO A 19 7.54 17.93 7.20
N ALA A 20 8.47 17.54 8.09
CA ALA A 20 9.74 16.95 7.67
C ALA A 20 9.54 15.64 6.88
N THR A 21 8.62 14.77 7.32
CA THR A 21 8.25 13.55 6.60
C THR A 21 7.62 13.89 5.26
N LEU A 22 6.70 14.85 5.21
CA LEU A 22 6.09 15.29 3.97
C LEU A 22 7.14 15.77 2.96
N VAL A 23 8.12 16.57 3.40
CA VAL A 23 9.23 17.03 2.57
C VAL A 23 10.06 15.85 2.05
N LEU A 24 10.29 14.82 2.87
CA LEU A 24 10.99 13.61 2.43
C LEU A 24 10.21 12.87 1.33
N ILE A 25 8.90 12.72 1.51
CA ILE A 25 8.01 12.05 0.54
C ILE A 25 7.99 12.84 -0.78
N VAL A 26 7.68 14.14 -0.72
CA VAL A 26 7.66 15.03 -1.88
C VAL A 26 9.03 15.11 -2.55
N GLY A 27 10.11 15.17 -1.77
CA GLY A 27 11.48 15.17 -2.27
C GLY A 27 11.82 13.88 -3.03
N THR A 28 11.23 12.76 -2.65
CA THR A 28 11.38 11.48 -3.37
C THR A 28 10.66 11.50 -4.71
N HIS A 29 9.45 12.06 -4.77
CA HIS A 29 8.75 12.32 -6.04
C HIS A 29 9.54 13.29 -6.93
N ALA A 30 10.01 14.41 -6.36
CA ALA A 30 10.82 15.39 -7.07
C ALA A 30 12.12 14.78 -7.61
N TYR A 31 12.75 13.86 -6.87
CA TYR A 31 13.88 13.11 -7.39
C TYR A 31 13.50 12.32 -8.64
N ALA A 32 12.38 11.59 -8.63
CA ALA A 32 11.93 10.82 -9.79
C ALA A 32 11.67 11.70 -11.03
N THR A 33 11.01 12.84 -10.85
CA THR A 33 10.69 13.78 -11.95
C THR A 33 11.94 14.46 -12.49
N LEU A 34 12.89 14.83 -11.64
CA LEU A 34 14.19 15.39 -12.07
C LEU A 34 15.03 14.35 -12.82
N GLN A 35 14.92 13.06 -12.49
CA GLN A 35 15.57 12.01 -13.25
C GLN A 35 14.88 11.76 -14.61
N THR A 36 13.60 12.05 -14.76
CA THR A 36 12.82 11.72 -15.98
C THR A 36 11.91 12.88 -16.40
N PRO A 37 12.47 14.08 -16.69
CA PRO A 37 11.69 15.31 -16.81
C PRO A 37 10.71 15.29 -17.98
N LYS A 38 11.06 14.61 -19.09
CA LYS A 38 10.21 14.48 -20.27
C LYS A 38 9.00 13.56 -20.04
N SER A 39 9.08 12.67 -19.06
CA SER A 39 8.01 11.72 -18.74
C SER A 39 6.96 12.32 -17.81
N TYR A 40 7.25 13.46 -17.18
CA TYR A 40 6.33 14.14 -16.26
C TYR A 40 5.44 15.14 -17.01
N ASP A 41 4.15 14.85 -17.05
CA ASP A 41 3.12 15.74 -17.57
C ASP A 41 2.21 16.22 -16.43
N ASN A 42 2.21 17.52 -16.17
CA ASN A 42 1.41 18.13 -15.11
C ASN A 42 -0.10 18.18 -15.44
N THR A 43 -0.49 17.94 -16.70
CA THR A 43 -1.89 17.82 -17.11
C THR A 43 -2.47 16.47 -16.69
N TYR A 44 -1.62 15.43 -16.67
CA TYR A 44 -1.99 14.07 -16.28
C TYR A 44 -0.95 13.48 -15.31
N PRO A 45 -0.76 14.04 -14.10
CA PRO A 45 0.36 13.67 -13.22
C PRO A 45 0.34 12.21 -12.75
N ARG A 46 -0.83 11.56 -12.80
CA ARG A 46 -0.99 10.14 -12.42
C ARG A 46 -0.48 9.16 -13.49
N SER A 47 -0.29 9.60 -14.74
CA SER A 47 0.28 8.75 -15.80
C SER A 47 1.81 8.71 -15.79
N PHE A 48 2.45 9.39 -14.83
CA PHE A 48 3.91 9.54 -14.78
C PHE A 48 4.68 8.21 -14.85
N LYS A 49 4.26 7.18 -14.10
CA LYS A 49 4.91 5.85 -14.17
C LYS A 49 4.79 5.22 -15.56
N ASP A 50 3.59 5.25 -16.14
CA ASP A 50 3.33 4.71 -17.47
C ASP A 50 4.14 5.44 -18.54
N ASN A 51 4.30 6.75 -18.40
CA ASN A 51 5.10 7.57 -19.32
C ASN A 51 6.58 7.21 -19.24
N ILE A 52 7.11 6.98 -18.03
CA ILE A 52 8.48 6.47 -17.85
C ILE A 52 8.63 5.10 -18.53
N GLU A 53 7.66 4.20 -18.36
CA GLU A 53 7.66 2.86 -18.93
C GLU A 53 7.61 2.85 -20.47
N LYS A 54 6.89 3.80 -21.08
CA LYS A 54 6.82 3.92 -22.54
C LYS A 54 8.03 4.64 -23.15
N ASP A 55 8.74 5.45 -22.38
CA ASP A 55 9.90 6.17 -22.86
C ASP A 55 11.09 5.22 -23.12
N GLN A 56 11.47 5.09 -24.38
CA GLN A 56 12.60 4.29 -24.86
C GLN A 56 13.92 5.07 -24.87
N THR A 57 13.89 6.38 -24.62
CA THR A 57 15.08 7.24 -24.65
C THR A 57 15.87 7.22 -23.33
N ILE A 58 15.29 6.66 -22.27
CA ILE A 58 15.87 6.59 -20.92
C ILE A 58 16.58 5.24 -20.75
N ASP A 59 17.79 5.27 -20.19
CA ASP A 59 18.52 4.05 -19.85
C ASP A 59 17.77 3.20 -18.80
N LEU A 60 17.86 1.88 -18.94
CA LEU A 60 17.12 0.94 -18.08
C LEU A 60 17.40 1.14 -16.57
N PRO A 61 18.66 1.33 -16.11
CA PRO A 61 18.94 1.57 -14.70
C PRO A 61 18.27 2.84 -14.14
N ARG A 62 18.33 3.96 -14.88
CA ARG A 62 17.70 5.23 -14.48
C ARG A 62 16.18 5.12 -14.47
N LYS A 63 15.61 4.45 -15.45
CA LYS A 63 14.18 4.15 -15.55
C LYS A 63 13.69 3.38 -14.32
N GLN A 64 14.36 2.28 -13.99
CA GLN A 64 14.05 1.46 -12.81
C GLN A 64 14.17 2.28 -11.51
N ARG A 65 15.21 3.12 -11.39
CA ARG A 65 15.42 3.96 -10.21
C ARG A 65 14.32 5.03 -10.06
N ALA A 66 13.89 5.65 -11.15
CA ALA A 66 12.81 6.65 -11.13
C ALA A 66 11.45 6.02 -10.75
N ILE A 67 11.09 4.87 -11.34
CA ILE A 67 9.86 4.14 -11.00
C ILE A 67 9.86 3.74 -9.52
N ARG A 68 11.00 3.29 -9.01
CA ARG A 68 11.18 2.91 -7.60
C ARG A 68 11.07 4.11 -6.66
N ALA A 69 11.66 5.25 -7.01
CA ALA A 69 11.50 6.48 -6.25
C ALA A 69 10.02 6.91 -6.18
N GLU A 70 9.32 6.87 -7.32
CA GLU A 70 7.90 7.20 -7.37
C GLU A 70 7.06 6.23 -6.52
N ALA A 71 7.35 4.92 -6.57
CA ALA A 71 6.69 3.93 -5.72
C ALA A 71 6.92 4.19 -4.22
N ALA A 72 8.13 4.59 -3.83
CA ALA A 72 8.45 4.93 -2.43
C ALA A 72 7.71 6.19 -1.95
N SER A 73 7.57 7.18 -2.84
CA SER A 73 6.79 8.40 -2.59
C SER A 73 5.31 8.09 -2.36
N GLN A 74 4.69 7.33 -3.27
CA GLN A 74 3.29 6.93 -3.17
C GLN A 74 3.00 6.17 -1.87
N ASN A 75 3.85 5.20 -1.52
CA ASN A 75 3.76 4.50 -0.24
C ASN A 75 3.90 5.46 0.97
N GLY A 76 4.70 6.51 0.83
CA GLY A 76 4.80 7.56 1.83
C GLY A 76 3.48 8.30 2.03
N PHE A 77 2.83 8.72 0.94
CA PHE A 77 1.54 9.40 1.00
C PHE A 77 0.44 8.52 1.61
N GLU A 78 0.41 7.22 1.28
CA GLU A 78 -0.54 6.25 1.84
C GLU A 78 -0.46 6.14 3.36
N THR A 79 0.74 6.30 3.93
CA THR A 79 1.01 6.09 5.36
C THR A 79 1.14 7.39 6.17
N LEU A 80 1.32 8.53 5.50
CA LEU A 80 1.52 9.83 6.13
C LEU A 80 0.35 10.23 7.03
N GLY A 81 -0.89 9.97 6.59
CA GLY A 81 -2.09 10.29 7.38
C GLY A 81 -2.15 9.49 8.68
N PHE A 82 -1.88 8.19 8.61
CA PHE A 82 -1.83 7.31 9.80
C PHE A 82 -0.77 7.77 10.80
N TYR A 83 0.40 8.19 10.30
CA TYR A 83 1.48 8.75 11.10
C TYR A 83 1.13 10.09 11.75
N ALA A 84 0.72 11.07 10.95
CA ALA A 84 0.41 12.42 11.43
C ALA A 84 -0.68 12.38 12.51
N ALA A 85 -1.73 11.58 12.29
CA ALA A 85 -2.79 11.39 13.27
C ALA A 85 -2.29 10.75 14.58
N ALA A 86 -1.39 9.77 14.51
CA ALA A 86 -0.77 9.17 15.71
C ALA A 86 0.01 10.20 16.53
N VAL A 87 0.80 11.04 15.86
CA VAL A 87 1.60 12.09 16.51
C VAL A 87 0.69 13.12 17.18
N VAL A 88 -0.35 13.58 16.49
CA VAL A 88 -1.32 14.53 17.05
C VAL A 88 -2.06 13.92 18.23
N ALA A 89 -2.54 12.66 18.12
CA ALA A 89 -3.21 11.96 19.21
C ALA A 89 -2.30 11.78 20.43
N ALA A 90 -1.04 11.40 20.22
CA ALA A 90 -0.04 11.24 21.28
C ALA A 90 0.31 12.57 21.98
N ASN A 91 0.38 13.67 21.22
CA ASN A 91 0.54 15.01 21.80
C ASN A 91 -0.70 15.44 22.59
N HIS A 92 -1.91 15.18 22.07
CA HIS A 92 -3.16 15.48 22.75
C HIS A 92 -3.29 14.70 24.07
N ALA A 93 -2.91 13.42 24.06
CA ALA A 93 -2.84 12.56 25.24
C ALA A 93 -1.69 12.92 26.20
N ARG A 94 -0.89 13.95 25.89
CA ARG A 94 0.24 14.43 26.70
C ARG A 94 1.24 13.33 27.05
N LEU A 95 1.57 12.48 26.08
CA LEU A 95 2.64 11.49 26.26
C LEU A 95 3.97 12.19 26.60
N PRO A 96 4.89 11.51 27.31
CA PRO A 96 6.19 12.08 27.64
C PRO A 96 6.93 12.60 26.41
N VAL A 97 7.50 13.80 26.52
CA VAL A 97 8.23 14.47 25.42
C VAL A 97 9.37 13.62 24.89
N ASP A 98 10.09 12.94 25.79
CA ASP A 98 11.18 12.04 25.44
C ASP A 98 10.70 10.89 24.53
N LEU A 99 9.59 10.25 24.88
CA LEU A 99 8.96 9.19 24.08
C LEU A 99 8.51 9.73 22.72
N LEU A 100 7.85 10.88 22.70
CA LEU A 100 7.36 11.53 21.47
C LEU A 100 8.51 11.83 20.51
N ASN A 101 9.60 12.44 20.99
CA ASN A 101 10.76 12.80 20.17
C ASN A 101 11.45 11.54 19.62
N HIS A 102 11.71 10.53 20.45
CA HIS A 102 12.36 9.31 20.01
C HIS A 102 11.52 8.52 19.01
N ALA A 103 10.22 8.35 19.27
CA ALA A 103 9.33 7.62 18.37
C ALA A 103 9.19 8.32 17.02
N THR A 104 8.95 9.63 17.02
CA THR A 104 8.82 10.38 15.76
C THR A 104 10.12 10.48 14.98
N LEU A 105 11.26 10.63 15.65
CA LEU A 105 12.58 10.58 15.00
C LEU A 105 12.87 9.20 14.41
N ALA A 106 12.53 8.13 15.13
CA ALA A 106 12.66 6.76 14.64
C ALA A 106 11.81 6.51 13.38
N TYR A 107 10.60 7.06 13.32
CA TYR A 107 9.78 7.02 12.12
C TYR A 107 10.41 7.77 10.93
N VAL A 108 10.88 9.00 11.14
CA VAL A 108 11.56 9.78 10.08
C VAL A 108 12.81 9.05 9.58
N ALA A 109 13.62 8.49 10.48
CA ALA A 109 14.80 7.71 10.14
C ALA A 109 14.42 6.43 9.35
N SER A 110 13.37 5.72 9.77
CA SER A 110 12.82 4.58 9.03
C SER A 110 12.38 4.99 7.62
N ARG A 111 11.65 6.10 7.46
CA ARG A 111 11.23 6.60 6.13
C ARG A 111 12.41 6.98 5.25
N LEU A 112 13.46 7.58 5.82
CA LEU A 112 14.69 7.88 5.09
C LEU A 112 15.38 6.61 4.61
N LEU A 113 15.58 5.63 5.50
CA LEU A 113 16.21 4.35 5.17
C LEU A 113 15.39 3.55 4.15
N TYR A 114 14.06 3.54 4.28
CA TYR A 114 13.16 2.92 3.32
C TYR A 114 13.31 3.54 1.94
N THR A 115 13.32 4.87 1.87
CA THR A 115 13.49 5.62 0.61
C THR A 115 14.86 5.36 -0.01
N LEU A 116 15.94 5.39 0.79
CA LEU A 116 17.28 5.07 0.31
C LEU A 116 17.37 3.63 -0.21
N SER A 117 16.69 2.68 0.44
CA SER A 117 16.63 1.29 -0.02
C SER A 117 15.93 1.17 -1.39
N TYR A 118 14.92 2.00 -1.64
CA TYR A 118 14.21 2.07 -2.92
C TYR A 118 15.02 2.75 -4.02
N VAL A 119 15.76 3.80 -3.70
CA VAL A 119 16.41 4.62 -4.74
C VAL A 119 17.83 4.12 -5.00
N GLN A 120 18.62 3.89 -3.95
CA GLN A 120 20.06 3.68 -4.09
C GLN A 120 20.43 2.21 -4.22
N PHE A 121 19.76 1.31 -3.49
CA PHE A 121 20.16 -0.08 -3.43
C PHE A 121 19.64 -0.89 -4.63
N LYS A 122 20.42 -1.89 -5.06
CA LYS A 122 20.04 -2.81 -6.14
C LYS A 122 18.84 -3.68 -5.72
N PRO A 123 17.96 -4.08 -6.64
CA PRO A 123 16.81 -4.93 -6.35
C PRO A 123 17.22 -6.39 -6.14
N THR A 124 17.95 -6.66 -5.04
CA THR A 124 18.33 -8.02 -4.62
C THR A 124 17.37 -8.52 -3.54
N PRO A 125 17.27 -9.85 -3.32
CA PRO A 125 16.45 -10.41 -2.26
C PRO A 125 16.75 -9.82 -0.88
N ALA A 126 18.03 -9.66 -0.53
CA ALA A 126 18.47 -9.07 0.73
C ALA A 126 17.97 -7.62 0.93
N ASN A 127 18.03 -6.80 -0.12
CA ASN A 127 17.57 -5.42 -0.06
C ASN A 127 16.04 -5.32 0.00
N SER A 128 15.33 -6.30 -0.57
CA SER A 128 13.86 -6.39 -0.42
C SER A 128 13.45 -6.67 1.03
N VAL A 129 14.17 -7.56 1.73
CA VAL A 129 13.94 -7.82 3.16
C VAL A 129 14.22 -6.58 4.00
N LEU A 130 15.34 -5.89 3.76
CA LEU A 130 15.69 -4.66 4.46
C LEU A 130 14.59 -3.60 4.30
N ARG A 131 14.11 -3.40 3.07
CA ARG A 131 13.04 -2.44 2.77
C ARG A 131 11.77 -2.76 3.54
N SER A 132 11.34 -4.02 3.53
CA SER A 132 10.14 -4.45 4.25
C SER A 132 10.30 -4.34 5.77
N SER A 133 11.45 -4.72 6.33
CA SER A 133 11.70 -4.64 7.77
C SER A 133 11.73 -3.20 8.27
N VAL A 134 12.41 -2.31 7.56
CA VAL A 134 12.46 -0.87 7.89
C VAL A 134 11.07 -0.26 7.83
N TRP A 135 10.24 -0.64 6.85
CA TRP A 135 8.86 -0.19 6.76
C TRP A 135 8.02 -0.66 7.97
N TRP A 136 8.15 -1.93 8.35
CA TRP A 136 7.48 -2.49 9.53
C TRP A 136 7.89 -1.79 10.82
N VAL A 137 9.14 -1.37 10.96
CA VAL A 137 9.58 -0.55 12.10
C VAL A 137 8.81 0.79 12.13
N GLY A 138 8.70 1.48 11.00
CA GLY A 138 7.97 2.76 10.92
C GLY A 138 6.49 2.61 11.27
N ILE A 139 5.83 1.58 10.75
CA ILE A 139 4.44 1.26 11.08
C ILE A 139 4.29 0.84 12.55
N GLY A 140 5.20 0.01 13.05
CA GLY A 140 5.20 -0.44 14.45
C GLY A 140 5.31 0.72 15.43
N VAL A 141 6.22 1.66 15.18
CA VAL A 141 6.38 2.87 16.01
C VAL A 141 5.15 3.77 15.93
N THR A 142 4.54 3.91 14.75
CA THR A 142 3.30 4.68 14.59
C THR A 142 2.13 4.05 15.36
N SER A 143 1.95 2.74 15.22
CA SER A 143 0.93 1.98 15.98
C SER A 143 1.19 2.02 17.49
N TYR A 144 2.46 2.00 17.91
CA TYR A 144 2.84 2.18 19.31
C TYR A 144 2.35 3.52 19.87
N LEU A 145 2.52 4.63 19.13
CA LEU A 145 2.01 5.94 19.54
C LEU A 145 0.49 5.95 19.68
N TRP A 146 -0.23 5.35 18.73
CA TRP A 146 -1.69 5.19 18.81
C TRP A 146 -2.12 4.42 20.06
N ILE A 147 -1.48 3.29 20.35
CA ILE A 147 -1.80 2.45 21.51
C ILE A 147 -1.53 3.22 22.80
N LYS A 148 -0.37 3.87 22.93
CA LYS A 148 -0.03 4.65 24.12
C LYS A 148 -0.99 5.82 24.35
N ALA A 149 -1.36 6.54 23.28
CA ALA A 149 -2.35 7.60 23.36
C ALA A 149 -3.71 7.07 23.82
N GLY A 150 -4.19 5.99 23.19
CA GLY A 150 -5.46 5.34 23.54
C GLY A 150 -5.49 4.85 24.99
N GLN A 151 -4.40 4.27 25.50
CA GLN A 151 -4.29 3.85 26.90
C GLN A 151 -4.50 5.01 27.87
N VAL A 152 -3.87 6.15 27.63
CA VAL A 152 -4.00 7.32 28.50
C VAL A 152 -5.43 7.87 28.46
N ILE A 153 -6.03 7.96 27.26
CA ILE A 153 -7.39 8.48 27.10
C ILE A 153 -8.41 7.54 27.78
N ILE A 154 -8.27 6.22 27.62
CA ILE A 154 -9.15 5.23 28.26
C ILE A 154 -9.04 5.30 29.78
N ILE A 155 -7.82 5.37 30.34
CA ILE A 155 -7.61 5.49 31.79
C ILE A 155 -8.25 6.77 32.33
N PHE A 156 -8.11 7.89 31.61
CA PHE A 156 -8.75 9.15 32.00
C PHE A 156 -10.28 9.00 32.03
N LEU A 157 -10.86 8.38 31.01
CA LEU A 157 -12.30 8.13 30.97
C LEU A 157 -12.76 7.22 32.12
N ASP A 158 -12.01 6.16 32.43
CA ASP A 158 -12.30 5.25 33.55
C ASP A 158 -12.24 6.00 34.90
N SER A 159 -11.21 6.83 35.12
CA SER A 159 -11.10 7.64 36.35
C SER A 159 -12.25 8.65 36.50
N THR A 160 -12.80 9.16 35.39
CA THR A 160 -13.93 10.10 35.42
C THR A 160 -15.30 9.42 35.50
N THR A 161 -15.40 8.15 35.11
CA THR A 161 -16.69 7.41 35.03
C THR A 161 -16.85 6.29 36.05
N GLY A 162 -15.77 5.85 36.71
CA GLY A 162 -15.80 4.84 37.78
C GLY A 162 -16.13 3.42 37.33
N ILE A 163 -15.93 3.07 36.05
CA ILE A 163 -16.31 1.76 35.47
C ILE A 163 -15.06 0.97 35.04
N PRO A 164 -14.61 -0.04 35.82
CA PRO A 164 -13.36 -0.73 35.56
C PRO A 164 -13.43 -1.55 34.26
N SER A 165 -12.64 -1.18 33.25
CA SER A 165 -12.62 -1.89 31.97
C SER A 165 -11.56 -3.01 31.95
N ILE A 166 -12.03 -4.26 31.91
CA ILE A 166 -11.30 -5.53 31.72
C ILE A 166 -10.55 -5.59 30.34
N MET A 167 -10.56 -4.51 29.56
CA MET A 167 -10.18 -4.50 28.13
C MET A 167 -8.69 -4.23 27.85
N THR A 168 -7.94 -3.69 28.81
CA THR A 168 -6.55 -3.23 28.63
C THR A 168 -5.54 -4.37 28.38
N THR A 169 -5.75 -5.56 28.94
CA THR A 169 -4.81 -6.69 28.81
C THR A 169 -5.00 -7.48 27.51
N ARG A 170 -6.22 -7.52 26.96
CA ARG A 170 -6.55 -8.35 25.78
C ARG A 170 -6.14 -7.73 24.45
N ILE A 171 -6.16 -6.40 24.33
CA ILE A 171 -5.78 -5.69 23.10
C ILE A 171 -4.25 -5.78 22.87
N LEU A 172 -3.44 -5.72 23.94
CA LEU A 172 -1.98 -5.83 23.85
C LEU A 172 -1.52 -7.22 23.36
N LEU A 173 -2.16 -8.28 23.84
CA LEU A 173 -1.91 -9.66 23.41
C LEU A 173 -2.31 -9.88 21.93
N ALA A 174 -3.42 -9.32 21.48
CA ALA A 174 -3.86 -9.43 20.09
C ALA A 174 -2.90 -8.75 19.10
N PHE A 175 -2.36 -7.58 19.45
CA PHE A 175 -1.40 -6.86 18.59
C PHE A 175 0.01 -7.46 18.58
N LEU A 176 0.51 -7.93 19.74
CA LEU A 176 1.79 -8.65 19.79
C LEU A 176 1.73 -9.97 19.00
N PHE A 177 0.58 -10.65 19.02
CA PHE A 177 0.35 -11.86 18.22
C PHE A 177 0.31 -11.55 16.71
N ALA A 178 -0.38 -10.48 16.30
CA ALA A 178 -0.42 -10.07 14.89
C ALA A 178 0.96 -9.64 14.34
N ALA A 179 1.77 -8.93 15.14
CA ALA A 179 3.13 -8.57 14.77
C ALA A 179 4.05 -9.80 14.65
N ALA A 180 3.93 -10.78 15.56
CA ALA A 180 4.69 -12.03 15.47
C ALA A 180 4.32 -12.88 14.25
N VAL A 181 3.04 -12.93 13.86
CA VAL A 181 2.57 -13.63 12.66
C VAL A 181 3.09 -12.96 11.37
N ALA A 182 3.22 -11.63 11.34
CA ALA A 182 3.81 -10.91 10.20
C ALA A 182 5.32 -11.17 10.06
N PHE A 183 6.05 -11.36 11.16
CA PHE A 183 7.46 -11.76 11.14
C PHE A 183 7.68 -13.23 10.76
N ALA A 184 6.71 -14.11 11.03
CA ALA A 184 6.78 -15.54 10.75
C ALA A 184 6.24 -15.93 9.36
N ALA A 185 5.67 -15.00 8.60
CA ALA A 185 5.23 -15.27 7.24
C ALA A 185 6.46 -15.64 6.37
N PRO A 186 6.52 -16.87 5.81
CA PRO A 186 7.56 -17.23 4.88
C PRO A 186 7.51 -16.21 3.75
N HIS A 187 8.63 -15.55 3.51
CA HIS A 187 8.76 -14.63 2.40
C HIS A 187 8.51 -15.47 1.15
N ALA A 188 7.42 -15.20 0.43
CA ALA A 188 7.21 -15.79 -0.87
C ALA A 188 8.48 -15.47 -1.68
N ARG A 189 9.32 -16.49 -1.89
CA ARG A 189 10.45 -16.39 -2.78
C ARG A 189 9.82 -16.24 -4.15
N PHE A 190 9.85 -15.03 -4.69
CA PHE A 190 9.83 -14.89 -6.14
C PHE A 190 11.09 -15.60 -6.61
N VAL A 191 10.90 -16.81 -7.15
CA VAL A 191 11.91 -17.47 -7.94
C VAL A 191 12.22 -16.51 -9.08
N GLU A 192 13.48 -16.09 -9.13
CA GLU A 192 14.04 -15.33 -10.22
C GLU A 192 14.19 -16.32 -11.38
N ASP A 193 13.21 -16.35 -12.29
CA ASP A 193 13.32 -17.13 -13.52
C ASP A 193 14.45 -16.52 -14.36
N GLY A 194 15.64 -17.09 -14.20
CA GLY A 194 16.77 -16.88 -15.06
C GLY A 194 16.45 -17.32 -16.48
N ILE A 195 16.84 -16.48 -17.44
CA ILE A 195 17.19 -16.81 -18.83
C ILE A 195 16.30 -17.87 -19.49
N TYR A 196 15.29 -17.36 -20.18
CA TYR A 196 14.63 -17.91 -21.36
C TYR A 196 15.35 -19.13 -21.99
N ASN A 197 14.87 -20.33 -21.66
CA ASN A 197 14.94 -21.48 -22.56
C ASN A 197 13.51 -21.82 -22.94
N HIS A 198 13.17 -21.59 -24.21
CA HIS A 198 11.95 -22.10 -24.80
C HIS A 198 12.02 -23.62 -24.83
N ASP A 199 11.38 -24.26 -23.85
CA ASP A 199 10.95 -25.64 -23.96
C ASP A 199 9.52 -25.62 -24.54
N PRO A 200 9.25 -26.12 -25.75
CA PRO A 200 7.92 -26.08 -26.36
C PRO A 200 6.96 -27.12 -25.77
N SER A 201 7.29 -27.71 -24.62
CA SER A 201 6.55 -28.77 -23.96
C SER A 201 6.08 -28.35 -22.56
N VAL A 202 5.39 -27.21 -22.43
CA VAL A 202 4.63 -26.90 -21.21
C VAL A 202 3.14 -26.99 -21.52
N THR A 203 2.54 -28.08 -21.02
CA THR A 203 1.11 -28.31 -21.00
C THR A 203 0.40 -27.09 -20.41
N ALA A 204 -0.56 -26.54 -21.16
CA ALA A 204 -1.35 -25.40 -20.75
C ALA A 204 -1.89 -25.56 -19.31
N ALA A 205 -1.77 -24.51 -18.51
CA ALA A 205 -2.42 -24.44 -17.21
C ALA A 205 -3.93 -24.73 -17.36
N PRO A 206 -4.56 -25.46 -16.42
CA PRO A 206 -5.97 -25.79 -16.52
C PRO A 206 -6.82 -24.52 -16.49
N THR A 207 -7.59 -24.29 -17.56
CA THR A 207 -8.55 -23.20 -17.66
C THR A 207 -9.58 -23.32 -16.54
N PRO A 208 -9.79 -22.31 -15.68
CA PRO A 208 -10.91 -22.34 -14.75
C PRO A 208 -12.21 -22.36 -15.54
N SER A 209 -13.07 -23.35 -15.28
CA SER A 209 -14.42 -23.42 -15.85
C SER A 209 -15.28 -22.31 -15.26
N ILE A 210 -15.43 -21.21 -15.98
CA ILE A 210 -16.30 -20.09 -15.57
C ILE A 210 -17.76 -20.54 -15.74
N HIS A 211 -18.55 -20.48 -14.67
CA HIS A 211 -20.00 -20.74 -14.72
C HIS A 211 -20.67 -19.58 -15.46
N CYS A 212 -21.35 -19.90 -16.57
CA CYS A 212 -22.02 -18.90 -17.38
C CYS A 212 -23.48 -18.75 -16.95
N ASP A 213 -23.85 -17.57 -16.44
CA ASP A 213 -25.21 -17.35 -15.93
C ASP A 213 -26.16 -17.02 -17.08
N ASN A 214 -25.72 -16.20 -18.05
CA ASN A 214 -26.51 -15.85 -19.23
C ASN A 214 -25.65 -15.79 -20.50
N LYS A 215 -26.21 -16.23 -21.62
CA LYS A 215 -25.58 -16.13 -22.95
C LYS A 215 -26.38 -15.22 -23.85
N ILE A 216 -25.71 -14.29 -24.51
CA ILE A 216 -26.33 -13.36 -25.47
C ILE A 216 -25.48 -13.31 -26.73
N CYS A 217 -26.16 -13.36 -27.86
CA CYS A 217 -25.53 -13.17 -29.16
C CYS A 217 -25.61 -11.72 -29.62
N ASP A 218 -24.46 -11.10 -29.82
CA ASP A 218 -24.35 -9.74 -30.36
C ASP A 218 -23.64 -9.81 -31.72
N GLY A 219 -24.43 -9.70 -32.78
CA GLY A 219 -23.97 -9.83 -34.16
C GLY A 219 -23.42 -11.22 -34.48
N LYS A 220 -22.09 -11.38 -34.41
CA LYS A 220 -21.37 -12.62 -34.75
C LYS A 220 -20.76 -13.32 -33.54
N THR A 221 -20.74 -12.70 -32.36
CA THR A 221 -20.05 -13.23 -31.18
C THR A 221 -21.04 -13.50 -30.06
N GLU A 222 -20.98 -14.73 -29.53
CA GLU A 222 -21.70 -15.11 -28.32
C GLU A 222 -20.92 -14.66 -27.09
N TRP A 223 -21.60 -13.93 -26.23
CA TRP A 223 -21.08 -13.43 -24.97
C TRP A 223 -21.66 -14.23 -23.81
N CYS A 224 -20.78 -14.67 -22.92
CA CYS A 224 -21.15 -15.22 -21.63
C CYS A 224 -21.06 -14.15 -20.57
N PHE A 225 -22.16 -13.90 -19.85
CA PHE A 225 -22.19 -13.04 -18.68
C PHE A 225 -22.07 -13.90 -17.42
N TYR A 226 -21.12 -13.54 -16.56
CA TYR A 226 -20.87 -14.24 -15.31
C TYR A 226 -20.56 -13.25 -14.18
N TRP A 227 -20.85 -13.66 -12.96
CA TRP A 227 -20.53 -12.88 -11.78
C TRP A 227 -19.02 -12.86 -11.53
N ALA A 228 -18.40 -11.68 -11.53
CA ALA A 228 -16.95 -11.51 -11.38
C ALA A 228 -16.53 -10.82 -10.08
N GLY A 229 -17.40 -10.84 -9.06
CA GLY A 229 -17.11 -10.20 -7.79
C GLY A 229 -17.73 -8.81 -7.62
N VAL A 230 -17.34 -8.16 -6.53
CA VAL A 230 -17.60 -6.74 -6.29
C VAL A 230 -16.66 -5.95 -7.18
N THR A 231 -17.21 -5.30 -8.21
CA THR A 231 -16.40 -4.54 -9.19
C THR A 231 -16.31 -3.06 -8.83
N SER A 232 -17.24 -2.56 -8.02
CA SER A 232 -17.27 -1.18 -7.57
C SER A 232 -17.98 -1.06 -6.22
N TYR A 233 -17.82 0.09 -5.57
CA TYR A 233 -18.43 0.39 -4.28
C TYR A 233 -19.12 1.75 -4.35
N ASP A 234 -20.42 1.77 -4.09
CA ASP A 234 -21.23 2.98 -3.98
C ASP A 234 -21.41 3.31 -2.49
N GLN A 235 -21.15 4.56 -2.08
CA GLN A 235 -21.22 4.95 -0.66
C GLN A 235 -22.64 4.93 -0.09
N SER A 236 -23.67 4.97 -0.94
CA SER A 236 -25.07 4.93 -0.53
C SER A 236 -25.67 3.52 -0.55
N LEU A 237 -25.12 2.62 -1.37
CA LEU A 237 -25.68 1.29 -1.64
C LEU A 237 -24.74 0.13 -1.26
N GLY A 238 -23.47 0.43 -0.94
CA GLY A 238 -22.46 -0.55 -0.57
C GLY A 238 -21.79 -1.22 -1.77
N PRO A 239 -21.26 -2.45 -1.60
CA PRO A 239 -20.56 -3.16 -2.66
C PRO A 239 -21.52 -3.49 -3.80
N VAL A 240 -21.24 -2.96 -4.99
CA VAL A 240 -22.07 -3.18 -6.17
C VAL A 240 -21.56 -4.43 -6.91
N PRO A 241 -22.37 -5.50 -7.00
CA PRO A 241 -21.98 -6.70 -7.72
C PRO A 241 -21.87 -6.40 -9.22
N GLY A 242 -20.72 -6.73 -9.83
CA GLY A 242 -20.51 -6.52 -11.26
C GLY A 242 -20.61 -7.81 -12.03
N VAL A 243 -21.60 -7.89 -12.92
CA VAL A 243 -21.63 -8.90 -13.97
C VAL A 243 -20.63 -8.46 -15.05
N THR A 244 -19.66 -9.31 -15.37
CA THR A 244 -18.75 -9.11 -16.50
C THR A 244 -19.09 -10.07 -17.63
N ARG A 245 -18.52 -9.85 -18.83
CA ARG A 245 -18.70 -10.73 -19.98
C ARG A 245 -17.39 -11.25 -20.54
N THR A 246 -17.40 -12.50 -21.02
CA THR A 246 -16.32 -13.10 -21.83
C THR A 246 -16.86 -13.63 -23.15
N ALA A 247 -16.04 -13.62 -24.20
CA ALA A 247 -16.44 -14.11 -25.51
C ALA A 247 -16.32 -15.64 -25.57
N LEU A 248 -17.42 -16.33 -25.91
CA LEU A 248 -17.43 -17.80 -26.08
C LEU A 248 -17.08 -18.25 -27.50
N GLY A 249 -17.23 -17.36 -28.50
CA GLY A 249 -16.98 -17.67 -29.90
C GLY A 249 -18.12 -17.23 -30.80
N PRO A 250 -18.24 -17.80 -32.02
CA PRO A 250 -19.31 -17.44 -32.94
C PRO A 250 -20.67 -17.90 -32.44
N CYS A 251 -21.70 -17.11 -32.72
CA CYS A 251 -23.07 -17.43 -32.36
C CYS A 251 -23.54 -18.77 -32.94
N PRO A 252 -24.27 -19.59 -32.15
CA PRO A 252 -24.89 -20.79 -32.67
C PRO A 252 -25.86 -20.44 -33.82
N PRO A 253 -25.98 -21.31 -34.84
CA PRO A 253 -26.88 -21.07 -35.96
C PRO A 253 -28.31 -20.92 -35.44
N ALA A 254 -29.03 -19.89 -35.92
CA ALA A 254 -30.38 -19.59 -35.49
C ALA A 254 -31.30 -20.81 -35.71
N THR A 255 -31.62 -21.53 -34.65
CA THR A 255 -32.68 -22.55 -34.66
C THR A 255 -34.01 -21.85 -34.42
N PHE A 256 -35.00 -22.21 -35.22
CA PHE A 256 -36.29 -21.55 -35.43
C PHE A 256 -37.27 -21.58 -34.23
N ALA A 257 -36.78 -21.60 -32.98
CA ALA A 257 -37.59 -21.97 -31.81
C ALA A 257 -37.73 -20.89 -30.72
N SER A 258 -37.42 -19.61 -31.00
CA SER A 258 -37.45 -18.56 -29.95
C SER A 258 -38.30 -17.32 -30.26
N TYR A 259 -39.15 -17.37 -31.29
CA TYR A 259 -40.26 -16.42 -31.43
C TYR A 259 -41.52 -17.03 -30.84
N LEU A 260 -41.62 -17.14 -29.50
CA LEU A 260 -42.91 -17.43 -28.82
C LEU A 260 -42.78 -17.21 -27.29
N THR A 261 -42.37 -16.02 -26.87
CA THR A 261 -42.71 -15.43 -25.55
C THR A 261 -42.51 -13.92 -25.63
N ALA A 262 -43.32 -13.28 -26.47
CA ALA A 262 -43.56 -11.84 -26.44
C ALA A 262 -45.03 -11.59 -26.80
N VAL A 263 -45.93 -12.01 -25.89
CA VAL A 263 -47.24 -11.40 -25.60
C VAL A 263 -47.43 -11.51 -24.09
#